data_AF-A0A5C6AS10-F1
#
_entry.id   AF-A0A5C6AS10-F1
#
_cell.length_a   1.000
_cell.length_b   1.000
_cell.length_c   1.000
_cell.angle_alpha   90.00
_cell.angle_beta   90.00
_cell.angle_gamma   90.00
#
_symmetry.space_group_name_H-M   'P 1'
#
loop_
_entity.id
_entity.type
_entity.pdbx_description
1 polymer ?
#
loop_
_entity_poly.entity_id
_entity_poly.type
_entity_poly.pdbx_seq_one_letter_code
_entity_poly.pdbx_strand_id
1 'polypeptide(L)'
;MSQRNRMLVDPKVQWAIARRILCHWALLLLCLGMISMFVRLIFSAGSTSFASALSDAAAAQAPLVCVMVMLVPVFIRDTLVLSNRFAGPMYRLRSSLANVAKGESVETIKFRDGDYWQEVAVDYNKVVAEFNRLKARNAELEAELTARSGETVDA
;
A
#
# COMPACT_ATOMS: atom_id res chain seq x y z
N MET A 1 7.83 11.16 -23.44
CA MET A 1 8.31 10.50 -22.21
C MET A 1 7.19 9.68 -21.61
N SER A 2 7.25 8.35 -21.73
CA SER A 2 6.25 7.43 -21.15
C SER A 2 6.49 7.36 -19.64
N GLN A 3 5.69 8.08 -18.85
CA GLN A 3 5.65 7.86 -17.41
C GLN A 3 5.10 6.45 -17.18
N ARG A 4 5.99 5.50 -16.89
CA ARG A 4 5.63 4.12 -16.54
C ARG A 4 4.91 4.15 -15.19
N ASN A 5 3.61 4.37 -15.23
CA ASN A 5 2.73 4.30 -14.07
C ASN A 5 2.57 2.82 -13.69
N ARG A 6 3.58 2.25 -13.02
CA ARG A 6 3.49 0.91 -12.44
C ARG A 6 2.49 0.97 -11.29
N MET A 7 1.21 0.76 -11.61
CA MET A 7 0.10 0.70 -10.66
C MET A 7 0.19 -0.52 -9.72
N LEU A 8 1.20 -1.37 -9.88
CA LEU A 8 1.47 -2.55 -9.05
C LEU A 8 2.93 -2.48 -8.58
N VAL A 9 3.15 -1.91 -7.41
CA VAL A 9 4.48 -1.89 -6.75
C VAL A 9 4.73 -3.21 -6.01
N ASP A 10 3.68 -3.79 -5.43
CA ASP A 10 3.72 -5.10 -4.78
C ASP A 10 2.42 -5.88 -5.08
N PRO A 11 2.40 -6.70 -6.15
CA PRO A 11 1.21 -7.45 -6.54
C PRO A 11 0.79 -8.48 -5.47
N LYS A 12 1.68 -8.92 -4.58
CA LYS A 12 1.36 -9.92 -3.55
C LYS A 12 0.50 -9.30 -2.46
N VAL A 13 0.89 -8.12 -1.96
CA VAL A 13 0.11 -7.39 -0.94
C VAL A 13 -1.21 -6.89 -1.52
N GLN A 14 -1.18 -6.36 -2.74
CA GLN A 14 -2.37 -5.82 -3.41
C GLN A 14 -3.43 -6.88 -3.69
N TRP A 15 -3.02 -8.08 -4.14
CA TRP A 15 -3.95 -9.20 -4.28
C TRP A 15 -4.49 -9.71 -2.95
N ALA A 16 -3.69 -9.67 -1.88
CA ALA A 16 -4.17 -10.04 -0.55
C ALA A 16 -5.28 -9.09 -0.06
N ILE A 17 -5.08 -7.78 -0.23
CA ILE A 17 -6.08 -6.76 0.14
C ILE A 17 -7.34 -6.89 -0.73
N ALA A 18 -7.18 -6.96 -2.06
CA ALA A 18 -8.31 -7.09 -2.98
C ALA A 18 -9.15 -8.34 -2.68
N ARG A 19 -8.50 -9.49 -2.43
CA ARG A 19 -9.20 -10.72 -2.05
C ARG A 19 -9.95 -10.56 -0.74
N ARG A 20 -9.33 -9.93 0.27
CA ARG A 20 -9.99 -9.68 1.56
C ARG A 20 -11.25 -8.83 1.37
N ILE A 21 -11.17 -7.76 0.58
CA ILE A 21 -12.33 -6.91 0.27
C ILE A 21 -13.41 -7.71 -0.44
N LEU A 22 -13.05 -8.49 -1.46
CA LEU A 22 -14.00 -9.31 -2.20
C LEU A 22 -14.68 -10.36 -1.31
N CYS A 23 -13.96 -10.95 -0.35
CA CYS A 23 -14.54 -11.85 0.64
C CYS A 23 -15.56 -11.15 1.54
N HIS A 24 -15.26 -9.95 2.06
CA HIS A 24 -16.22 -9.19 2.86
C HIS A 24 -17.44 -8.79 2.02
N TRP A 25 -17.24 -8.48 0.74
CA TRP A 25 -18.32 -8.16 -0.19
C TRP A 25 -19.23 -9.37 -0.44
N ALA A 26 -18.65 -10.54 -0.69
CA ALA A 26 -19.41 -11.77 -0.86
C ALA A 26 -20.18 -12.13 0.41
N LEU A 27 -19.56 -11.96 1.59
CA LEU A 27 -20.23 -12.16 2.88
C LEU A 27 -21.39 -11.19 3.08
N LEU A 28 -21.22 -9.91 2.73
CA LEU A 28 -22.29 -8.92 2.79
C LEU A 28 -23.48 -9.32 1.92
N LEU A 29 -23.23 -9.71 0.66
CA LEU A 29 -24.28 -10.17 -0.25
C LEU A 29 -24.99 -11.43 0.27
N LEU A 30 -24.22 -12.37 0.83
CA LEU A 30 -24.78 -13.56 1.47
C LEU A 30 -25.68 -13.20 2.65
N CYS A 31 -25.25 -12.31 3.54
CA CYS A 31 -26.06 -11.85 4.67
C CYS A 31 -27.35 -11.16 4.22
N LEU A 32 -27.27 -10.27 3.22
CA LEU A 32 -28.45 -9.64 2.61
C LEU A 32 -29.39 -10.69 2.01
N GLY A 33 -28.85 -11.66 1.27
CA GLY A 33 -29.53 -12.85 0.75
C GLY A 33 -30.35 -13.57 1.82
N MET A 34 -29.65 -13.99 2.88
CA MET A 34 -30.22 -14.72 4.00
C MET A 34 -31.32 -13.92 4.70
N ILE A 35 -31.10 -12.63 4.99
CA ILE A 35 -32.09 -11.78 5.64
C ILE A 35 -33.36 -11.68 4.79
N SER A 36 -33.22 -11.39 3.49
CA SER A 36 -34.39 -11.30 2.60
C SER A 36 -35.16 -12.61 2.50
N MET A 37 -34.46 -13.74 2.52
CA MET A 37 -35.05 -15.06 2.48
C MET A 37 -35.81 -15.37 3.79
N PHE A 38 -35.21 -15.08 4.94
CA PHE A 38 -35.85 -15.26 6.25
C PHE A 38 -37.11 -14.41 6.40
N VAL A 39 -37.06 -13.14 6.00
CA VAL A 39 -38.23 -12.25 6.00
C VAL A 39 -39.36 -12.87 5.18
N ARG A 40 -39.08 -13.35 3.96
CA ARG A 40 -40.10 -13.99 3.10
C ARG A 40 -40.69 -15.24 3.72
N LEU A 41 -39.87 -16.10 4.33
CA LEU A 41 -40.32 -17.34 4.96
C LEU A 41 -41.25 -17.06 6.17
N ILE A 42 -40.93 -16.04 6.96
CA ILE A 42 -41.74 -15.65 8.13
C ILE A 42 -43.09 -15.07 7.69
N PHE A 43 -43.09 -14.18 6.69
CA PHE A 43 -44.30 -13.47 6.27
C PHE A 43 -45.21 -14.25 5.31
N SER A 44 -44.74 -15.35 4.69
CA SER A 44 -45.58 -16.15 3.78
C SER A 44 -46.48 -17.18 4.46
N ALA A 45 -46.54 -17.20 5.80
CA ALA A 45 -47.42 -18.06 6.60
C ALA A 45 -47.38 -19.57 6.22
N GLY A 46 -46.26 -20.04 5.66
CA GLY A 46 -46.06 -21.44 5.26
C GLY A 46 -46.64 -21.81 3.88
N SER A 47 -47.14 -20.86 3.08
CA SER A 47 -47.69 -21.15 1.75
C SER A 47 -46.63 -21.28 0.65
N THR A 48 -45.40 -20.82 0.91
CA THR A 48 -44.29 -20.91 -0.07
C THR A 48 -43.29 -21.96 0.34
N SER A 49 -42.87 -22.78 -0.61
CA SER A 49 -41.75 -23.70 -0.43
C SER A 49 -40.43 -22.96 -0.22
N PHE A 50 -39.44 -23.64 0.37
CA PHE A 50 -38.08 -23.12 0.54
C PHE A 50 -37.44 -22.70 -0.79
N ALA A 51 -37.60 -23.53 -1.83
CA ALA A 51 -37.03 -23.28 -3.15
C ALA A 51 -37.61 -22.01 -3.79
N SER A 52 -38.92 -21.79 -3.67
CA SER A 52 -39.57 -20.57 -4.17
C SER A 52 -39.18 -19.34 -3.36
N ALA A 53 -39.05 -19.46 -2.04
CA ALA A 53 -38.56 -18.36 -1.20
C ALA A 53 -37.13 -17.93 -1.58
N LEU A 54 -36.27 -18.90 -1.91
CA LEU A 54 -34.92 -18.65 -2.39
C LEU A 54 -34.90 -17.98 -3.78
N SER A 55 -35.65 -18.49 -4.75
CA SER A 55 -35.70 -17.89 -6.09
C SER A 55 -36.26 -16.46 -6.05
N ASP A 56 -37.30 -16.22 -5.25
CA ASP A 56 -37.92 -14.91 -5.13
C ASP A 56 -37.04 -13.92 -4.39
N ALA A 57 -36.31 -14.38 -3.36
CA ALA A 57 -35.30 -13.56 -2.69
C ALA A 57 -34.16 -13.18 -3.64
N ALA A 58 -33.66 -14.14 -4.43
CA ALA A 58 -32.61 -13.90 -5.41
C ALA A 58 -33.05 -12.91 -6.50
N ALA A 59 -34.26 -13.10 -7.05
CA ALA A 59 -34.82 -12.20 -8.06
C ALA A 59 -35.02 -10.78 -7.50
N ALA A 60 -35.50 -10.64 -6.27
CA ALA A 60 -35.68 -9.34 -5.63
C ALA A 60 -34.35 -8.62 -5.34
N GLN A 61 -33.26 -9.36 -5.17
CA GLN A 61 -31.92 -8.80 -4.97
C GLN A 61 -31.17 -8.50 -6.26
N ALA A 62 -31.64 -8.97 -7.41
CA ALA A 62 -30.95 -8.80 -8.68
C ALA A 62 -30.56 -7.33 -8.97
N PRO A 63 -31.44 -6.31 -8.79
CA PRO A 63 -31.05 -4.92 -9.00
C PRO A 63 -29.92 -4.46 -8.08
N LEU A 64 -29.98 -4.83 -6.79
CA LEU A 64 -28.94 -4.49 -5.81
C LEU A 64 -27.62 -5.17 -6.15
N VAL A 65 -27.66 -6.47 -6.48
CA VAL A 65 -26.46 -7.24 -6.87
C VAL A 65 -25.84 -6.66 -8.13
N CYS A 66 -26.64 -6.26 -9.13
CA CYS A 66 -26.14 -5.60 -10.33
C CYS A 66 -25.38 -4.31 -10.00
N VAL A 67 -25.94 -3.44 -9.16
CA VAL A 67 -25.27 -2.21 -8.71
C VAL A 67 -23.98 -2.53 -7.95
N MET A 68 -24.01 -3.52 -7.06
CA MET A 68 -22.86 -3.94 -6.28
C MET A 68 -21.73 -4.45 -7.17
N VAL A 69 -22.03 -5.30 -8.15
CA VAL A 69 -21.04 -5.81 -9.13
C VAL A 69 -20.45 -4.66 -9.95
N MET A 70 -21.25 -3.67 -10.34
CA MET A 70 -20.74 -2.48 -11.03
C MET A 70 -19.82 -1.62 -10.15
N LEU A 71 -20.02 -1.62 -8.84
CA LEU A 71 -19.16 -0.90 -7.89
C LEU A 71 -17.84 -1.62 -7.61
N VAL A 72 -17.78 -2.96 -7.70
CA VAL A 72 -16.55 -3.75 -7.47
C VAL A 72 -15.30 -3.16 -8.15
N PRO A 73 -15.28 -2.88 -9.47
CA PRO A 73 -14.08 -2.33 -10.11
C PRO A 73 -13.68 -0.95 -9.57
N VAL A 74 -14.66 -0.12 -9.17
CA VAL A 74 -14.40 1.21 -8.59
C VAL A 74 -13.70 1.06 -7.24
N PHE A 75 -14.24 0.21 -6.35
CA PHE A 75 -13.68 -0.05 -5.04
C PHE A 75 -12.30 -0.72 -5.10
N ILE A 76 -12.12 -1.70 -6.01
CA ILE A 76 -10.82 -2.33 -6.23
C ILE A 76 -9.81 -1.27 -6.69
N ARG A 77 -10.15 -0.47 -7.69
CA ARG A 77 -9.27 0.58 -8.20
C ARG A 77 -8.89 1.56 -7.08
N ASP A 78 -9.87 2.07 -6.34
CA ASP A 78 -9.66 3.05 -5.29
C ASP A 78 -8.75 2.51 -4.19
N THR A 79 -9.04 1.30 -3.71
CA THR A 79 -8.21 0.60 -2.71
C THR A 79 -6.77 0.39 -3.21
N LEU A 80 -6.60 -0.03 -4.47
CA LEU A 80 -5.27 -0.27 -5.03
C LEU A 80 -4.47 1.04 -5.15
N VAL A 81 -5.11 2.13 -5.59
CA VAL A 81 -4.49 3.45 -5.66
C VAL A 81 -4.08 3.94 -4.27
N LEU A 82 -4.96 3.77 -3.28
CA LEU A 82 -4.68 4.09 -1.89
C LEU A 82 -3.49 3.29 -1.35
N SER A 83 -3.48 1.99 -1.60
CA SER A 83 -2.38 1.09 -1.21
C SER A 83 -1.05 1.50 -1.87
N ASN A 84 -1.06 1.92 -3.14
CA ASN A 84 0.14 2.40 -3.82
C ASN A 84 0.71 3.68 -3.19
N ARG A 85 -0.15 4.61 -2.75
CA ARG A 85 0.27 5.84 -2.03
C ARG A 85 0.93 5.54 -0.68
N PHE A 86 0.78 4.32 -0.18
CA PHE A 86 1.42 3.84 1.04
C PHE A 86 2.68 3.02 0.75
N ALA A 87 2.57 2.02 -0.14
CA ALA A 87 3.64 1.07 -0.44
C ALA A 87 4.77 1.67 -1.29
N GLY A 88 4.45 2.55 -2.24
CA GLY A 88 5.44 3.19 -3.12
C GLY A 88 6.52 3.97 -2.36
N PRO A 89 6.15 4.89 -1.46
CA PRO A 89 7.11 5.61 -0.61
C PRO A 89 7.99 4.68 0.22
N MET A 90 7.39 3.66 0.85
CA MET A 90 8.12 2.72 1.71
C MET A 90 9.12 1.87 0.92
N TYR A 91 8.76 1.47 -0.31
CA TYR A 91 9.69 0.80 -1.21
C TYR A 91 10.89 1.69 -1.55
N ARG A 92 10.65 2.97 -1.91
CA ARG A 92 11.72 3.93 -2.20
C ARG A 92 12.62 4.18 -0.99
N LEU A 93 12.05 4.30 0.20
CA LEU A 93 12.80 4.43 1.46
C LEU A 93 13.71 3.22 1.69
N ARG A 94 13.18 2.00 1.53
CA ARG A 94 13.96 0.76 1.68
C ARG A 94 15.13 0.71 0.70
N SER A 95 14.92 1.07 -0.56
CA SER A 95 16.00 1.13 -1.56
C SER A 95 17.07 2.16 -1.17
N SER A 96 16.65 3.34 -0.70
CA SER A 96 17.57 4.40 -0.27
C SER A 96 18.40 3.97 0.95
N LEU A 97 17.77 3.33 1.93
CA LEU A 97 18.47 2.75 3.09
C LEU A 97 19.47 1.65 2.70
N ALA A 98 19.14 0.83 1.70
CA ALA A 98 20.07 -0.19 1.21
C ALA A 98 21.32 0.44 0.55
N ASN A 99 21.18 1.58 -0.12
CA ASN A 99 22.32 2.31 -0.70
C ASN A 99 23.19 2.94 0.40
N VAL A 100 22.57 3.49 1.46
CA VAL A 100 23.30 3.97 2.66
C VAL A 100 24.16 2.85 3.24
N ALA A 101 23.59 1.66 3.41
CA ALA A 101 24.30 0.52 3.99
C ALA A 101 25.51 0.05 3.15
N LYS A 102 25.51 0.32 1.84
CA LYS A 102 26.63 0.01 0.95
C LYS A 102 27.71 1.10 0.91
N GLY A 103 27.49 2.22 1.58
CA GLY A 103 28.40 3.37 1.54
C GLY A 103 28.37 4.16 0.23
N GLU A 104 27.38 3.91 -0.64
CA GLU A 104 27.16 4.65 -1.89
C GLU A 104 26.74 6.11 -1.60
N SER A 105 26.69 6.97 -2.62
CA SER A 105 26.22 8.34 -2.45
C SER A 105 24.74 8.35 -2.05
N VAL A 106 24.46 8.85 -0.84
CA VAL A 106 23.10 8.90 -0.30
C VAL A 106 22.48 10.26 -0.60
N GLU A 107 21.45 10.25 -1.44
CA GLU A 107 20.65 11.42 -1.75
C GLU A 107 19.39 11.50 -0.87
N THR A 108 18.90 12.72 -0.67
CA THR A 108 17.61 12.95 -0.03
C THR A 108 16.48 12.40 -0.86
N ILE A 109 15.44 11.87 -0.21
CA ILE A 109 14.22 11.41 -0.88
C ILE A 109 13.11 12.46 -0.81
N LYS A 110 12.31 12.54 -1.87
CA LYS A 110 11.05 13.30 -1.89
C LYS A 110 9.93 12.41 -2.41
N PHE A 111 8.86 12.28 -1.63
CA PHE A 111 7.64 11.56 -2.02
C PHE A 111 6.69 12.49 -2.79
N ARG A 112 5.68 11.90 -3.45
CA ARG A 112 4.71 12.68 -4.23
C ARG A 112 3.70 13.33 -3.29
N ASP A 113 3.16 14.48 -3.67
CA ASP A 113 2.09 15.14 -2.93
C ASP A 113 0.91 14.17 -2.70
N GLY A 114 0.47 14.10 -1.45
CA GLY A 114 -0.57 13.19 -1.00
C GLY A 114 -0.11 11.76 -0.65
N ASP A 115 1.15 11.39 -0.81
CA ASP A 115 1.61 10.11 -0.22
C ASP A 115 1.59 10.20 1.31
N TYR A 116 1.29 9.11 2.00
CA TYR A 116 1.04 9.10 3.45
C TYR A 116 2.29 9.36 4.32
N TRP A 117 3.48 9.16 3.75
CA TRP A 117 4.73 9.08 4.49
C TRP A 117 5.62 10.33 4.33
N GLN A 118 5.05 11.50 4.10
CA GLN A 118 5.83 12.73 3.89
C GLN A 118 6.77 13.04 5.07
N GLU A 119 6.28 12.91 6.30
CA GLU A 119 7.07 13.17 7.51
C GLU A 119 8.26 12.21 7.62
N VAL A 120 8.06 10.94 7.24
CA VAL A 120 9.14 9.95 7.20
C VAL A 120 10.22 10.33 6.18
N ALA A 121 9.85 10.91 5.03
CA ALA A 121 10.85 11.45 4.10
C ALA A 121 11.62 12.63 4.71
N VAL A 122 10.94 13.52 5.44
CA VAL A 122 11.59 14.64 6.14
C VAL A 122 12.59 14.13 7.16
N ASP A 123 12.20 13.17 8.00
CA ASP A 123 13.08 12.62 9.02
C ASP A 123 14.24 11.80 8.42
N TYR A 124 13.97 11.01 7.37
CA TYR A 124 15.03 10.35 6.61
C TYR A 124 16.05 11.35 6.06
N ASN A 125 15.60 12.46 5.48
CA ASN A 125 16.49 13.47 4.92
C ASN A 125 17.37 14.13 5.98
N LYS A 126 16.86 14.33 7.21
CA LYS A 126 17.69 14.80 8.34
C LYS A 126 18.79 13.79 8.67
N VAL A 127 18.44 12.50 8.72
CA VAL A 127 19.42 11.43 8.97
C VAL A 127 20.47 11.37 7.88
N VAL A 128 20.07 11.47 6.61
CA VAL A 128 21.01 11.48 5.47
C VAL A 128 21.92 12.70 5.49
N ALA A 129 21.39 13.88 5.81
CA ALA A 129 22.20 15.08 5.93
C ALA A 129 23.28 14.92 7.01
N GLU A 130 22.91 14.38 8.18
CA GLU A 130 23.85 14.13 9.25
C GLU A 130 24.86 13.03 8.92
N PHE A 131 24.40 11.95 8.28
CA PHE A 131 25.28 10.88 7.80
C PHE A 131 26.33 11.41 6.81
N ASN A 132 25.92 12.23 5.85
CA ASN A 132 26.82 12.83 4.87
C ASN A 132 27.81 13.81 5.54
N ARG A 133 27.36 14.58 6.53
CA ARG A 133 28.22 15.47 7.34
C ARG A 133 29.30 14.68 8.08
N LEU A 134 28.92 13.59 8.75
CA LEU A 134 29.85 12.71 9.47
C LEU A 134 30.84 12.03 8.52
N LYS A 135 30.37 11.58 7.36
CA LYS A 135 31.22 10.95 6.33
C LYS A 135 32.27 11.93 5.81
N ALA A 136 31.89 13.18 5.50
CA ALA A 136 32.81 14.22 5.07
C ALA A 136 33.85 14.53 6.16
N ARG A 137 33.41 14.66 7.42
CA ARG A 137 34.31 14.93 8.54
C ARG A 137 35.32 13.80 8.78
N ASN A 138 34.90 12.54 8.65
CA ASN A 138 35.82 11.41 8.75
C ASN A 138 36.88 11.43 7.63
N ALA A 139 36.48 11.75 6.39
CA ALA A 139 37.43 11.85 5.28
C ALA A 139 38.46 12.99 5.48
N GLU A 140 38.04 14.13 6.03
CA GLU A 140 38.95 15.22 6.41
C GLU A 140 39.95 14.78 7.48
N LEU A 141 39.48 14.09 8.53
CA LEU A 141 40.33 13.60 9.62
C LEU A 141 41.34 12.54 9.13
N GLU A 142 40.93 11.64 8.24
CA GLU A 142 41.83 10.66 7.61
C GLU A 142 42.92 11.34 6.77
N ALA A 143 42.58 12.41 6.03
CA ALA A 143 43.55 13.19 5.28
C ALA A 143 44.54 13.93 6.19
N GLU A 144 44.06 14.54 7.28
CA GLU A 144 44.91 15.24 8.27
C GLU A 144 45.87 14.26 8.97
N LEU A 145 45.40 13.09 9.38
CA LEU A 145 46.22 12.04 9.97
C LEU A 145 47.30 11.55 9.01
N THR A 146 46.95 11.33 7.74
CA THR A 146 47.89 10.89 6.71
C THR A 146 48.99 11.94 6.49
N ALA A 147 48.63 13.22 6.37
CA ALA A 147 49.59 14.31 6.23
C ALA A 147 50.55 14.40 7.43
N ARG A 148 50.02 14.33 8.66
CA ARG A 148 50.83 14.42 9.89
C ARG A 148 51.77 13.23 10.07
N SER A 149 51.34 12.04 9.66
CA SER A 149 52.18 10.84 9.71
C SER A 149 53.34 10.89 8.69
N GLY A 150 53.16 11.55 7.54
CA GLY A 150 54.23 11.78 6.58
C GLY A 150 55.31 12.72 7.12
N GLU A 151 54.90 13.81 7.79
CA GLU A 151 55.82 14.77 8.41
C GLU A 151 56.68 14.18 9.55
N THR A 152 56.26 13.08 10.17
CA THR A 152 56.99 12.46 11.29
C THR A 152 58.04 11.43 10.83
N VAL A 153 58.03 11.04 9.54
CA VAL A 153 59.00 10.08 8.96
C VAL A 153 60.18 10.79 8.30
N ASP A 154 60.01 12.07 7.92
CA ASP A 154 61.03 12.90 7.29
C ASP A 154 61.84 13.77 8.29
N ALA A 155 61.61 13.61 9.59
CA ALA A 155 62.32 14.30 10.69
C ALA A 155 63.18 13.34 11.51
#